data_AF-A0A382W9J2-F1
#
_entry.id   AF-A0A382W9J2-F1
#
_cell.length_a   1.000
_cell.length_b   1.000
_cell.length_c   1.000
_cell.angle_alpha   90.00
_cell.angle_beta   90.00
_cell.angle_gamma   90.00
#
_symmetry.space_group_name_H-M   'P 1'
#
loop_
_entity.id
_entity.type
_entity.pdbx_description
1 polymer ?
#
loop_
_entity_poly.entity_id
_entity_poly.type
_entity_poly.pdbx_seq_one_letter_code
_entity_poly.pdbx_strand_id
1 'polypeptide(L)'
;MAAITLQYDNAREVQRLFNNDPGNLRLVQDQIGVTITSRDGWIKLEGDEAPLEQAKNVFDSLRTLLNSGQSPHQQDIIKAIE
;
A
#
# COMPACT_ATOMS: atom_id res chain seq x y z
N MET A 1 1.34 8.75 -17.25
CA MET A 1 1.79 7.66 -16.35
C MET A 1 2.84 8.20 -15.40
N ALA A 2 2.46 8.36 -14.14
CA ALA A 2 3.33 8.77 -13.05
C ALA A 2 3.65 7.56 -12.17
N ALA A 3 4.77 7.63 -11.45
CA ALA A 3 5.19 6.58 -10.53
C ALA A 3 5.69 7.19 -9.22
N ILE A 4 5.25 6.62 -8.10
CA ILE A 4 5.68 7.02 -6.75
C ILE A 4 6.34 5.81 -6.10
N THR A 5 7.52 6.01 -5.50
CA THR A 5 8.20 4.98 -4.72
C THR A 5 8.14 5.36 -3.25
N LEU A 6 7.43 4.55 -2.47
CA LEU A 6 7.36 4.63 -1.03
C LEU A 6 8.49 3.80 -0.43
N GLN A 7 9.37 4.45 0.34
CA GLN A 7 10.44 3.80 1.07
C GLN A 7 10.01 3.52 2.51
N TYR A 8 10.35 2.32 2.96
CA TYR A 8 10.06 1.80 4.29
C TYR A 8 11.35 1.36 4.96
N ASP A 9 11.33 1.30 6.28
CA ASP A 9 12.52 1.01 7.08
C ASP A 9 13.06 -0.41 6.86
N ASN A 10 12.18 -1.38 6.55
CA ASN A 10 12.58 -2.75 6.28
C ASN A 10 11.52 -3.55 5.50
N ALA A 11 11.92 -4.71 4.99
CA ALA A 11 11.01 -5.63 4.29
C ALA A 11 9.86 -6.17 5.16
N ARG A 12 10.04 -6.26 6.49
CA ARG A 12 8.96 -6.73 7.39
C ARG A 12 7.85 -5.71 7.52
N GLU A 13 8.19 -4.42 7.54
CA GLU A 13 7.21 -3.33 7.55
C GLU A 13 6.36 -3.37 6.28
N VAL A 14 7.03 -3.52 5.13
CA VAL A 14 6.38 -3.72 3.83
C VAL A 14 5.43 -4.92 3.87
N GLN A 15 5.90 -6.09 4.32
CA GLN A 15 5.06 -7.28 4.45
C GLN A 15 3.86 -7.05 5.37
N ARG A 16 4.05 -6.37 6.51
CA ARG A 16 2.96 -6.10 7.46
C ARG A 16 1.89 -5.18 6.88
N LEU A 17 2.22 -4.26 5.97
CA LEU A 17 1.22 -3.36 5.34
C LEU A 17 0.13 -4.13 4.59
N PHE A 18 0.49 -5.25 3.97
CA PHE A 18 -0.43 -6.10 3.22
C PHE A 18 -0.69 -7.44 3.93
N ASN A 19 -0.44 -7.53 5.23
CA ASN A 19 -0.60 -8.73 6.05
C ASN A 19 0.14 -9.97 5.49
N ASN A 20 1.29 -9.74 4.84
CA ASN A 20 2.09 -10.73 4.13
C ASN A 20 1.34 -11.53 3.04
N ASP A 21 0.19 -11.01 2.60
CA ASP A 21 -0.65 -11.57 1.56
C ASP A 21 -0.61 -10.70 0.29
N PRO A 22 0.05 -11.15 -0.79
CA PRO A 22 0.09 -10.40 -2.05
C PRO A 22 -1.29 -10.24 -2.70
N GLY A 23 -2.30 -11.04 -2.32
CA GLY A 23 -3.69 -10.85 -2.73
C GLY A 23 -4.26 -9.51 -2.27
N ASN A 24 -3.85 -9.02 -1.10
CA ASN A 24 -4.26 -7.70 -0.61
C ASN A 24 -3.71 -6.58 -1.47
N LEU A 25 -2.45 -6.68 -1.90
CA LEU A 25 -1.86 -5.71 -2.83
C LEU A 25 -2.61 -5.70 -4.16
N ARG A 26 -3.01 -6.89 -4.65
CA ARG A 26 -3.78 -6.99 -5.89
C ARG A 26 -5.17 -6.40 -5.75
N LEU A 27 -5.83 -6.57 -4.60
CA LEU A 27 -7.11 -5.95 -4.31
C LEU A 27 -7.02 -4.41 -4.39
N VAL A 28 -5.97 -3.81 -3.83
CA VAL A 28 -5.75 -2.35 -3.94
C VAL A 28 -5.53 -1.94 -5.41
N GLN A 29 -4.78 -2.73 -6.18
CA GLN A 29 -4.54 -2.49 -7.61
C GLN A 29 -5.83 -2.52 -8.42
N ASP A 30 -6.66 -3.56 -8.24
CA ASP A 30 -7.92 -3.73 -8.96
C ASP A 30 -8.95 -2.65 -8.58
N GLN A 31 -9.01 -2.24 -7.30
CA GLN A 31 -9.97 -1.24 -6.83
C GLN A 31 -9.61 0.19 -7.26
N ILE A 32 -8.33 0.56 -7.18
CA ILE A 32 -7.88 1.93 -7.50
C ILE A 32 -7.52 2.05 -8.99
N GLY A 33 -7.13 0.95 -9.65
CA GLY A 33 -6.66 0.96 -11.03
C GLY A 33 -5.19 1.36 -11.19
N VAL A 34 -4.35 1.09 -10.18
CA VAL A 34 -2.90 1.31 -10.24
C VAL A 34 -2.13 -0.01 -10.28
N THR A 35 -0.89 0.02 -10.72
CA THR A 35 0.07 -1.07 -10.57
C THR A 35 0.88 -0.88 -9.29
N ILE A 36 0.92 -1.89 -8.43
CA ILE A 36 1.63 -1.87 -7.15
C ILE A 36 2.69 -2.96 -7.16
N THR A 37 3.95 -2.54 -7.00
CA THR A 37 5.10 -3.43 -6.90
C THR A 37 5.75 -3.27 -5.53
N SER A 38 5.64 -4.28 -4.68
CA SER A 38 6.35 -4.33 -3.40
C SER A 38 7.65 -5.13 -3.50
N ARG A 39 8.75 -4.60 -2.99
CA ARG A 39 10.04 -5.29 -2.86
C ARG A 39 10.69 -4.97 -1.51
N ASP A 40 11.83 -5.60 -1.21
CA ASP A 40 12.54 -5.46 0.07
C ASP A 40 12.80 -3.99 0.47
N GLY A 41 11.91 -3.44 1.30
CA GLY A 41 12.00 -2.07 1.84
C GLY A 41 11.38 -0.97 0.98
N TRP A 42 10.69 -1.29 -0.12
CA TRP A 42 9.99 -0.28 -0.92
C TRP A 42 8.72 -0.79 -1.59
N ILE A 43 7.77 0.12 -1.83
CA ILE A 43 6.58 -0.12 -2.64
C ILE A 43 6.53 0.93 -3.74
N LYS A 44 6.46 0.50 -5.00
CA LYS A 44 6.30 1.36 -6.16
C LYS A 44 4.86 1.30 -6.63
N LEU A 45 4.27 2.48 -6.78
CA LEU A 45 2.93 2.71 -7.31
C LEU A 45 3.11 3.29 -8.70
N GLU A 46 2.41 2.78 -9.69
CA GLU A 46 2.46 3.26 -11.08
C GLU A 46 1.04 3.38 -11.64
N GLY A 47 0.72 4.50 -12.26
CA GLY A 47 -0.63 4.75 -12.78
C GLY A 47 -0.86 6.19 -13.22
N ASP A 48 -2.12 6.59 -13.25
CA ASP A 48 -2.54 7.98 -13.47
C ASP A 48 -2.50 8.79 -12.18
N GLU A 49 -2.37 10.11 -12.26
CA GLU A 49 -2.14 10.98 -11.10
C GLU A 49 -3.21 10.84 -10.00
N ALA A 50 -4.49 10.84 -10.37
CA ALA A 50 -5.59 10.70 -9.40
C ALA A 50 -5.57 9.36 -8.63
N PRO A 51 -5.57 8.20 -9.28
CA PRO A 51 -5.50 6.92 -8.59
C PRO A 51 -4.15 6.69 -7.88
N LEU A 52 -3.06 7.28 -8.37
CA LEU A 52 -1.74 7.22 -7.73
C LEU A 52 -1.73 7.95 -6.38
N GLU A 53 -2.34 9.14 -6.29
CA GLU A 53 -2.50 9.86 -5.02
C GLU A 53 -3.37 9.08 -4.02
N GLN A 54 -4.48 8.50 -4.51
CA GLN A 54 -5.35 7.67 -3.67
C GLN A 54 -4.59 6.46 -3.10
N ALA A 55 -3.87 5.72 -3.94
CA ALA A 55 -3.05 4.59 -3.50
C ALA A 55 -1.98 5.04 -2.48
N LYS A 56 -1.33 6.19 -2.71
CA LYS A 56 -0.37 6.75 -1.75
C LYS A 56 -1.03 6.98 -0.39
N ASN A 57 -2.22 7.60 -0.34
CA ASN A 57 -2.93 7.90 0.90
C ASN A 57 -3.35 6.63 1.66
N VAL A 58 -3.72 5.56 0.95
CA VAL A 58 -3.97 4.24 1.54
C VAL A 58 -2.73 3.74 2.26
N PHE A 59 -1.58 3.66 1.58
CA PHE A 59 -0.34 3.17 2.19
C PHE A 59 0.17 4.04 3.34
N ASP A 60 -0.05 5.36 3.28
CA ASP A 60 0.29 6.30 4.37
C ASP A 60 -0.55 6.02 5.63
N SER A 61 -1.84 5.78 5.46
CA SER A 61 -2.77 5.41 6.54
C SER A 61 -2.39 4.06 7.16
N LEU A 62 -2.09 3.05 6.32
CA LEU A 62 -1.63 1.74 6.78
C LEU A 62 -0.29 1.84 7.52
N ARG A 63 0.64 2.69 7.06
CA ARG A 63 1.92 2.96 7.73
C ARG A 63 1.70 3.59 9.10
N THR A 64 0.75 4.53 9.21
CA THR A 64 0.40 5.18 10.47
C THR A 64 -0.12 4.16 11.51
N LEU A 65 -0.96 3.21 11.08
CA LEU A 65 -1.41 2.10 11.94
C LEU A 65 -0.23 1.24 12.42
N LEU A 66 0.66 0.89 11.48
CA LEU A 66 1.89 0.11 11.75
C LEU A 66 2.81 0.79 12.76
N ASN A 67 3.03 2.10 12.59
CA ASN A 67 3.80 2.93 13.52
C ASN A 67 3.14 3.04 14.90
N SER A 68 1.81 2.96 14.95
CA SER A 68 1.04 2.91 16.20
C SER A 68 1.08 1.54 16.89
N GLY A 69 1.76 0.55 16.30
CA GLY A 69 1.88 -0.81 16.82
C GLY A 69 0.74 -1.75 16.41
N GLN A 70 -0.19 -1.28 15.56
CA GLN A 70 -1.27 -2.10 15.02
C GLN A 70 -0.89 -2.62 13.63
N SER A 71 -1.09 -3.91 13.39
CA SER A 71 -0.87 -4.47 12.05
C SER A 71 -2.13 -4.23 11.21
N PRO A 72 -2.04 -3.53 10.07
CA PRO A 72 -3.21 -3.33 9.21
C PRO A 72 -3.71 -4.67 8.66
N HIS A 73 -5.01 -4.88 8.74
CA HIS A 73 -5.68 -6.05 8.18
C HIS A 73 -6.34 -5.71 6.84
N GLN A 74 -6.78 -6.75 6.12
CA GLN A 74 -7.51 -6.60 4.86
C GLN A 74 -8.70 -5.63 4.98
N GLN A 75 -9.41 -5.63 6.11
CA GLN A 75 -10.51 -4.70 6.34
C GLN A 75 -10.06 -3.24 6.42
N ASP A 76 -8.89 -2.97 7.00
CA ASP A 76 -8.34 -1.60 7.07
C ASP A 76 -7.90 -1.12 5.69
N ILE A 77 -7.37 -2.03 4.87
CA ILE A 77 -7.03 -1.74 3.46
C ILE A 77 -8.29 -1.37 2.69
N ILE A 78 -9.37 -2.15 2.80
CA ILE A 78 -10.64 -1.85 2.13
C ILE A 78 -11.21 -0.51 2.61
N LYS A 79 -11.21 -0.26 3.92
CA LYS A 79 -11.68 1.01 4.51
C LYS A 79 -10.86 2.22 4.08
N ALA A 80 -9.57 2.06 3.82
CA ALA A 80 -8.72 3.15 3.36
C ALA A 80 -8.94 3.47 1.87
N ILE A 81 -9.52 2.54 1.10
CA ILE A 81 -9.85 2.72 -0.32
C ILE A 81 -11.23 3.37 -0.50
N GLU A 82 -12.17 3.09 0.39
CA GLU A 82 -13.55 3.63 0.44
C GLU A 82 -13.59 5.13 0.79
#